data_AF-A0A7S3CU74-F1
#
_entry.id   AF-A0A7S3CU74-F1
#
_cell.length_a   1.000
_cell.length_b   1.000
_cell.length_c   1.000
_cell.angle_alpha   90.00
_cell.angle_beta   90.00
_cell.angle_gamma   90.00
#
_symmetry.space_group_name_H-M   'P 1'
#
loop_
_entity.id
_entity.type
_entity.pdbx_description
1 polymer ?
#
loop_
_entity_poly.entity_id
_entity_poly.type
_entity_poly.pdbx_seq_one_letter_code
_entity_poly.pdbx_strand_id
1 'polypeptide(L)'
;MIKRWLDLTEYSFTVSKNLSGGNKRKLVCAMSLMACPSIEFLDEPTTGVDPVSRRSLFKMLKNLRESSMVLTTHRMDEAESLCDQIAIMINGRFVCYGSPGQLKSKYGQGYSVTIKHDQ
;
A
#
# COMPACT_ATOMS: atom_id res chain seq x y z
N MET A 1 -17.49 10.24 -0.85
CA MET A 1 -16.09 10.72 -0.84
C MET A 1 -15.10 9.62 -1.23
N ILE A 2 -15.04 8.51 -0.47
CA ILE A 2 -14.13 7.37 -0.70
C ILE A 2 -14.27 6.75 -2.11
N LYS A 3 -15.51 6.55 -2.62
CA LYS A 3 -15.75 6.03 -3.98
C LYS A 3 -15.07 6.84 -5.09
N ARG A 4 -14.96 8.16 -4.91
CA ARG A 4 -14.35 9.09 -5.87
C ARG A 4 -12.83 9.06 -5.83
N TRP A 5 -12.23 8.60 -4.73
CA TRP A 5 -10.78 8.49 -4.58
C TRP A 5 -10.21 7.19 -5.13
N LEU A 6 -11.04 6.18 -5.38
CA LEU A 6 -10.63 4.86 -5.89
C LEU A 6 -11.16 4.58 -7.31
N ASP A 7 -11.69 5.60 -7.99
CA ASP A 7 -12.25 5.48 -9.34
C ASP A 7 -13.33 4.38 -9.43
N LEU A 8 -14.11 4.21 -8.35
CA LEU A 8 -15.19 3.21 -8.26
C LEU A 8 -16.56 3.77 -8.62
N THR A 9 -16.66 5.06 -8.96
CA THR A 9 -17.93 5.73 -9.29
C THR A 9 -18.63 5.09 -10.49
N GLU A 10 -17.87 4.75 -11.52
CA GLU A 10 -18.37 4.12 -12.76
C GLU A 10 -18.89 2.69 -12.53
N TYR A 11 -18.46 2.05 -11.44
CA TYR A 11 -18.83 0.69 -11.08
C TYR A 11 -19.90 0.64 -9.97
N SER A 12 -20.53 1.77 -9.67
CA SER A 12 -21.47 1.93 -8.55
C SER A 12 -22.69 0.99 -8.60
N PHE A 13 -23.14 0.62 -9.80
CA PHE A 13 -24.24 -0.30 -10.04
C PHE A 13 -23.78 -1.71 -10.47
N THR A 14 -22.47 -1.94 -10.53
CA THR A 14 -21.90 -3.23 -10.93
C THR A 14 -21.82 -4.17 -9.74
N VAL A 15 -22.39 -5.36 -9.87
CA VAL A 15 -22.31 -6.39 -8.83
C VAL A 15 -20.85 -6.77 -8.58
N SER A 16 -20.46 -6.91 -7.32
CA SER A 16 -19.07 -7.19 -6.90
C SER A 16 -18.43 -8.36 -7.65
N LYS A 17 -19.19 -9.41 -7.97
CA LYS A 17 -18.73 -10.58 -8.73
C LYS A 17 -18.14 -10.21 -10.11
N ASN A 18 -18.71 -9.19 -10.76
CA ASN A 18 -18.35 -8.72 -12.11
C ASN A 18 -17.21 -7.68 -12.11
N LEU A 19 -16.70 -7.28 -10.94
CA LEU A 19 -15.55 -6.38 -10.86
C LEU A 19 -14.25 -7.11 -11.19
N SER A 20 -13.30 -6.39 -11.82
CA SER A 20 -11.93 -6.87 -11.98
C SER A 20 -11.27 -7.12 -10.62
N GLY A 21 -10.21 -7.93 -10.56
CA GLY A 21 -9.48 -8.21 -9.32
C GLY A 21 -9.02 -6.93 -8.59
N GLY A 22 -8.45 -5.97 -9.34
CA GLY A 22 -8.05 -4.68 -8.80
C GLY A 22 -9.23 -3.84 -8.27
N ASN A 23 -10.37 -3.83 -8.96
CA ASN A 23 -11.56 -3.12 -8.50
C ASN A 23 -12.19 -3.79 -7.26
N LYS A 24 -12.14 -5.12 -7.14
CA LYS A 24 -12.53 -5.84 -5.92
C LYS A 24 -11.65 -5.43 -4.74
N ARG A 25 -10.33 -5.35 -4.94
CA ARG A 25 -9.38 -4.92 -3.89
C ARG A 25 -9.64 -3.49 -3.44
N LYS A 26 -9.85 -2.57 -4.40
CA LYS A 26 -10.27 -1.19 -4.13
C LYS A 26 -11.58 -1.12 -3.35
N LEU A 27 -12.57 -1.94 -3.72
CA LEU A 27 -13.86 -1.98 -3.01
C LEU A 27 -13.69 -2.45 -1.55
N VAL A 28 -12.91 -3.49 -1.31
CA VAL A 28 -12.63 -3.99 0.05
C VAL A 28 -11.94 -2.92 0.90
N CYS A 29 -10.93 -2.24 0.35
CA CYS A 29 -10.25 -1.13 1.03
C CYS A 29 -11.18 0.06 1.27
N ALA A 30 -12.08 0.38 0.33
CA ALA A 30 -13.11 1.39 0.59
C ALA A 30 -14.03 0.99 1.75
N MET A 31 -14.37 -0.30 1.85
CA MET A 31 -15.25 -0.82 2.90
C MET A 31 -14.61 -0.78 4.27
N SER A 32 -13.32 -1.12 4.41
CA SER A 32 -12.60 -1.01 5.69
C SER A 32 -12.55 0.44 6.19
N LEU A 33 -12.36 1.39 5.28
CA LEU A 33 -12.28 2.81 5.59
C LEU A 33 -13.60 3.48 5.92
N MET A 34 -14.72 2.97 5.40
CA MET A 34 -16.03 3.53 5.71
C MET A 34 -16.39 3.45 7.19
N ALA A 35 -15.76 2.54 7.94
CA ALA A 35 -15.97 2.40 9.38
C ALA A 35 -15.24 3.46 10.22
N CYS A 36 -14.42 4.32 9.61
CA CYS A 36 -13.57 5.30 10.28
C CYS A 36 -12.81 4.70 11.49
N PRO A 37 -12.07 3.59 11.31
CA PRO A 37 -11.41 2.91 12.42
C PRO A 37 -10.25 3.75 12.98
N SER A 38 -9.97 3.62 14.28
CA SER A 38 -8.75 4.20 14.87
C SER A 38 -7.48 3.49 14.40
N ILE A 39 -7.57 2.19 14.08
CA ILE A 39 -6.49 1.37 13.55
C ILE A 39 -7.00 0.56 12.35
N GLU A 40 -6.32 0.65 11.22
CA GLU A 40 -6.61 -0.14 10.02
C GLU A 40 -5.49 -1.15 9.73
N PHE A 41 -5.87 -2.37 9.37
CA PHE A 41 -4.94 -3.42 8.94
C PHE A 41 -5.14 -3.70 7.46
N LEU A 42 -4.07 -3.57 6.67
CA LEU A 42 -4.07 -3.77 5.23
C LEU A 42 -3.08 -4.86 4.87
N ASP A 43 -3.59 -5.99 4.37
CA ASP A 43 -2.75 -7.08 3.88
C ASP A 43 -2.55 -6.96 2.36
N GLU A 44 -1.34 -6.57 1.95
CA GLU A 44 -0.93 -6.47 0.54
C GLU A 44 -1.96 -5.69 -0.34
N PRO A 45 -2.32 -4.45 0.03
CA PRO A 45 -3.49 -3.75 -0.53
C PRO A 45 -3.32 -3.36 -2.00
N THR A 46 -2.09 -3.31 -2.51
CA THR A 46 -1.81 -2.94 -3.91
C THR A 46 -1.61 -4.11 -4.87
N THR A 47 -1.64 -5.35 -4.37
CA THR A 47 -1.48 -6.53 -5.23
C THR A 47 -2.63 -6.63 -6.23
N GLY A 48 -2.30 -6.82 -7.51
CA GLY A 48 -3.30 -6.92 -8.59
C GLY A 48 -3.99 -5.60 -8.95
N VAL A 49 -3.51 -4.47 -8.43
CA VAL A 49 -3.97 -3.12 -8.77
C VAL A 49 -3.01 -2.51 -9.80
N ASP A 50 -3.56 -1.93 -10.88
CA ASP A 50 -2.78 -1.29 -11.93
C ASP A 50 -1.99 -0.06 -11.40
N PRO A 51 -0.92 0.36 -12.08
CA PRO A 51 -0.05 1.44 -11.60
C PRO A 51 -0.77 2.78 -11.37
N VAL A 52 -1.83 3.09 -12.13
CA VAL A 52 -2.58 4.34 -12.01
C VAL A 52 -3.46 4.28 -10.75
N SER A 53 -4.26 3.22 -10.64
CA SER A 53 -5.11 2.97 -9.48
C SER A 53 -4.31 2.89 -8.16
N ARG A 54 -3.07 2.38 -8.20
CA ARG A 54 -2.19 2.32 -7.03
C ARG A 54 -1.87 3.71 -6.48
N ARG A 55 -1.59 4.69 -7.35
CA ARG A 55 -1.31 6.06 -6.92
C ARG A 55 -2.54 6.70 -6.28
N SER A 56 -3.73 6.43 -6.82
CA SER A 56 -4.99 6.89 -6.24
C SER A 56 -5.20 6.29 -4.84
N LEU A 57 -4.93 4.99 -4.68
CA LEU A 57 -4.98 4.30 -3.39
C LEU A 57 -3.97 4.90 -2.39
N PHE A 58 -2.73 5.18 -2.82
CA PHE A 58 -1.73 5.82 -1.95
C PHE A 58 -2.17 7.20 -1.47
N LYS A 59 -2.73 8.01 -2.37
CA LYS A 59 -3.25 9.34 -2.02
C LYS A 59 -4.39 9.23 -1.00
N MET A 60 -5.29 8.26 -1.16
CA MET A 60 -6.34 8.00 -0.20
C MET A 60 -5.76 7.65 1.17
N LEU A 61 -4.86 6.66 1.23
CA LEU A 61 -4.30 6.19 2.50
C LEU A 61 -3.55 7.31 3.24
N LYS A 62 -2.78 8.13 2.52
CA LYS A 62 -2.09 9.31 3.10
C LYS A 62 -3.01 10.37 3.68
N ASN A 63 -4.27 10.42 3.23
CA ASN A 63 -5.24 11.40 3.71
C ASN A 63 -5.97 10.93 4.98
N LEU A 64 -5.77 9.70 5.44
CA LEU A 64 -6.38 9.13 6.65
C LEU A 64 -5.61 9.54 7.91
N ARG A 65 -5.34 10.84 8.07
CA ARG A 65 -4.44 11.36 9.11
C ARG A 65 -4.88 11.08 10.56
N GLU A 66 -6.16 10.79 10.76
CA GLU A 66 -6.75 10.51 12.07
C GLU A 66 -6.68 9.03 12.48
N SER A 67 -6.24 8.15 11.58
CA SER A 67 -6.16 6.69 11.80
C SER A 67 -4.72 6.21 11.76
N SER A 68 -4.37 5.27 12.63
CA SER A 68 -3.12 4.51 12.51
C SER A 68 -3.32 3.36 11.51
N MET A 69 -2.31 3.07 10.68
CA MET A 69 -2.40 2.01 9.68
C MET A 69 -1.23 1.04 9.84
N VAL A 70 -1.56 -0.26 9.83
CA VAL A 70 -0.59 -1.36 9.74
C VAL A 70 -0.74 -2.01 8.38
N LEU A 71 0.32 -1.98 7.61
CA LEU A 71 0.39 -2.47 6.23
C LEU A 71 1.40 -3.62 6.15
N THR A 72 1.04 -4.69 5.46
CA THR A 72 2.02 -5.66 4.95
C THR A 72 2.24 -5.43 3.47
N THR A 73 3.51 -5.43 3.05
CA THR A 73 3.88 -5.32 1.65
C THR A 73 5.26 -5.91 1.41
N HIS A 74 5.41 -6.64 0.30
CA HIS A 74 6.70 -7.04 -0.26
C HIS A 74 7.32 -5.94 -1.16
N ARG A 75 6.66 -4.80 -1.31
CA ARG A 75 7.04 -3.71 -2.19
C ARG A 75 7.68 -2.55 -1.42
N MET A 76 8.96 -2.31 -1.67
CA MET A 76 9.68 -1.20 -1.01
C MET A 76 9.16 0.19 -1.43
N ASP A 77 8.68 0.37 -2.66
CA ASP A 77 8.09 1.64 -3.11
C ASP A 77 6.83 2.01 -2.33
N GLU A 78 6.07 1.00 -1.90
CA GLU A 78 4.87 1.16 -1.08
C GLU A 78 5.22 1.47 0.37
N ALA A 79 6.09 0.66 0.98
CA ALA A 79 6.53 0.85 2.37
C ALA A 79 7.16 2.23 2.58
N GLU A 80 8.04 2.67 1.67
CA GLU A 80 8.68 3.98 1.76
C GLU A 80 7.71 5.14 1.51
N SER A 81 6.70 4.93 0.67
CA SER A 81 5.74 5.99 0.35
C SER A 81 4.72 6.18 1.46
N LEU A 82 4.26 5.11 2.10
CA LEU A 82 3.10 5.12 3.00
C LEU A 82 3.43 5.04 4.48
N CYS A 83 4.56 4.43 4.87
CA CYS A 83 4.83 4.13 6.27
C CYS A 83 5.82 5.10 6.90
N ASP A 84 5.49 5.57 8.12
CA ASP A 84 6.42 6.34 8.95
C ASP A 84 7.47 5.44 9.61
N GLN A 85 7.10 4.18 9.88
CA GLN A 85 7.94 3.14 10.48
C GLN A 85 7.82 1.86 9.68
N ILE A 86 8.95 1.20 9.43
CA ILE A 86 9.01 -0.06 8.68
C ILE A 86 9.63 -1.13 9.58
N ALA A 87 8.97 -2.28 9.66
CA ALA A 87 9.51 -3.50 10.24
C ALA A 87 9.77 -4.52 9.13
N ILE A 88 11.01 -5.01 9.00
CA ILE A 88 11.33 -6.07 8.02
C ILE A 88 11.25 -7.41 8.73
N MET A 89 10.44 -8.31 8.19
CA MET A 89 10.25 -9.66 8.70
C MET A 89 10.94 -10.68 7.78
N ILE A 90 11.70 -11.61 8.38
CA ILE A 90 12.33 -12.75 7.70
C ILE A 90 12.08 -14.00 8.54
N ASN A 91 11.60 -15.08 7.91
CA ASN A 91 11.32 -16.36 8.58
C ASN A 91 10.48 -16.22 9.86
N GLY A 92 9.46 -15.35 9.82
CA GLY A 92 8.55 -15.11 10.95
C GLY A 92 9.12 -14.27 12.09
N ARG A 93 10.30 -13.65 11.92
CA ARG A 93 10.93 -12.79 12.93
C ARG A 93 11.19 -11.40 12.38
N PHE A 94 10.95 -10.38 13.19
CA PHE A 94 11.36 -9.02 12.86
C PHE A 94 12.87 -8.88 13.01
N VAL A 95 13.55 -8.54 11.90
CA VAL A 95 15.00 -8.43 11.84
C VAL A 95 15.46 -6.98 11.97
N CYS A 96 14.69 -6.04 11.45
CA CYS A 96 14.95 -4.62 11.66
C CYS A 96 13.66 -3.81 11.76
N TYR A 97 13.75 -2.68 12.45
CA TYR A 97 12.67 -1.73 12.67
C TYR A 97 13.24 -0.31 12.66
N GLY A 98 12.52 0.62 12.04
CA GLY A 98 12.84 2.05 12.09
C GLY A 98 12.17 2.81 10.96
N SER A 99 12.38 4.13 10.93
CA SER A 99 11.92 4.95 9.81
C SER A 99 12.64 4.58 8.51
N PRO A 100 12.05 4.85 7.33
CA PRO A 100 12.71 4.61 6.05
C PRO A 100 14.13 5.23 5.99
N GLY A 101 14.29 6.44 6.54
CA GLY A 101 15.59 7.11 6.61
C GLY A 101 16.59 6.41 7.54
N GLN A 102 16.15 5.97 8.72
CA GLN A 102 16.99 5.23 9.66
C GLN A 102 17.47 3.90 9.07
N LEU A 103 16.57 3.16 8.40
CA LEU A 103 16.90 1.90 7.76
C LEU A 103 17.90 2.09 6.61
N LYS A 104 17.69 3.11 5.75
CA LYS A 104 18.64 3.46 4.68
C LYS A 104 20.01 3.86 5.22
N SER A 105 20.06 4.65 6.28
CA SER A 105 21.34 5.07 6.88
C SER A 105 22.10 3.88 7.52
N LYS A 106 21.37 3.00 8.20
CA LYS A 106 21.95 1.85 8.91
C LYS A 106 22.36 0.70 7.98
N TYR A 107 21.56 0.42 6.95
CA TYR A 107 21.72 -0.77 6.10
C TYR A 107 22.03 -0.45 4.62
N GLY A 108 21.91 0.81 4.19
CA GLY A 108 22.15 1.24 2.81
C GLY A 108 23.61 1.61 2.50
N GLN A 109 24.55 1.31 3.40
CA GLN A 109 25.98 1.50 3.12
C GLN A 109 26.48 0.39 2.18
N GLY A 110 27.06 0.76 1.04
CA GLY A 110 27.59 -0.18 0.05
C GLY A 110 27.53 0.36 -1.39
N TYR A 111 27.84 -0.50 -2.36
CA TYR A 111 27.76 -0.19 -3.79
C TYR A 111 26.48 -0.79 -4.39
N SER A 112 25.70 0.01 -5.12
CA SER A 112 24.55 -0.47 -5.91
C SER A 112 24.94 -0.50 -7.38
N VAL A 113 25.08 -1.69 -7.95
CA VAL A 113 25.36 -1.87 -9.38
C VAL A 113 24.05 -2.18 -10.10
N THR A 114 23.62 -1.29 -11.00
CA THR A 114 22.46 -1.53 -11.87
C THR A 114 22.95 -1.86 -13.26
N ILE A 115 22.76 -3.12 -13.68
CA ILE A 115 23.10 -3.57 -15.03
C ILE A 115 21.82 -3.51 -15.86
N LYS A 116 21.78 -2.64 -16.87
CA LYS A 116 20.74 -2.65 -17.89
C LYS A 116 21.22 -3.54 -19.04
N HIS A 117 20.40 -4.49 -19.44
CA HIS A 117 20.63 -5.29 -20.63
C HIS A 117 19.77 -4.71 -21.75
N ASP A 118 20.39 -4.15 -22.79
CA ASP A 118 19.68 -3.76 -24.00
C ASP A 118 19.48 -5.02 -24.86
N GLN A 119 18.25 -5.53 -24.85
CA GLN A 119 17.72 -6.43 -25.87
C GLN A 119 16.38 -5.91 -26.35
#